data_AF-A0A965RV57-F1
#
_entry.id   AF-A0A965RV57-F1
#
_cell.length_a   1.000
_cell.length_b   1.000
_cell.length_c   1.000
_cell.angle_alpha   90.00
_cell.angle_beta   90.00
_cell.angle_gamma   90.00
#
_symmetry.space_group_name_H-M   'P 1'
#
loop_
_entity.id
_entity.type
_entity.pdbx_description
1 polymer ?
#
loop_
_entity_poly.entity_id
_entity_poly.type
_entity_poly.pdbx_seq_one_letter_code
_entity_poly.pdbx_strand_id
1 'polypeptide(L)'
;MELGSDVQINERNLVNTQFSNFTQEKLLDLYLQGDLIALDKFMRVNMSVDKNVYEKLITKRNLEMSFKLDSLLKTKNSLFCGVGAGHLAGSEGIINILRSKGYRLRPVLWTISEIPITAKKAVKSN
;
A
#
# COMPACT_ATOMS: atom_id res chain seq x y z
N MET A 1 -29.25 24.41 -21.01
CA MET A 1 -28.02 25.22 -20.92
C MET A 1 -27.11 24.46 -19.99
N GLU A 2 -26.15 23.74 -20.58
CA GLU A 2 -25.07 23.06 -19.86
C GLU A 2 -24.32 24.06 -18.97
N LEU A 3 -23.77 23.58 -17.87
CA LEU A 3 -22.33 23.70 -17.61
C LEU A 3 -21.99 22.63 -16.57
N GLY A 4 -21.66 21.45 -17.10
CA GLY A 4 -20.91 20.46 -16.36
C GLY A 4 -19.56 21.06 -15.96
N SER A 5 -19.18 20.83 -14.71
CA SER A 5 -17.78 20.71 -14.36
C SER A 5 -17.69 19.60 -13.32
N ASP A 6 -17.79 18.36 -13.80
CA ASP A 6 -17.05 17.28 -13.18
C ASP A 6 -15.57 17.67 -13.22
N VAL A 7 -15.15 18.44 -12.21
CA VAL A 7 -13.74 18.64 -11.92
C VAL A 7 -13.25 17.27 -11.49
N GLN A 8 -12.74 16.49 -12.44
CA GLN A 8 -11.91 15.35 -12.14
C GLN A 8 -10.69 15.87 -11.38
N ILE A 9 -10.78 15.87 -10.05
CA ILE A 9 -9.65 16.15 -9.19
C ILE A 9 -8.63 15.03 -9.44
N ASN A 10 -7.58 15.35 -10.18
CA ASN A 10 -6.48 14.43 -10.44
C ASN A 10 -5.79 14.14 -9.10
N GLU A 11 -6.00 12.94 -8.56
CA GLU A 11 -5.40 12.48 -7.30
C GLU A 11 -3.88 12.66 -7.27
N ARG A 12 -3.21 12.58 -8.43
CA ARG A 12 -1.76 12.82 -8.54
C ARG A 12 -1.37 14.24 -8.18
N ASN A 13 -2.20 15.23 -8.53
CA ASN A 13 -1.94 16.63 -8.21
C ASN A 13 -2.14 16.89 -6.71
N LEU A 14 -3.15 16.28 -6.08
CA LEU A 14 -3.36 16.39 -4.64
C LEU A 14 -2.18 15.84 -3.84
N VAL A 15 -1.64 14.68 -4.24
CA VAL A 15 -0.48 14.09 -3.55
C VAL A 15 0.74 15.01 -3.69
N ASN A 16 1.03 15.52 -4.88
CA ASN A 16 2.21 16.36 -5.10
C ASN A 16 2.15 17.72 -4.38
N THR A 17 0.96 18.30 -4.17
CA THR A 17 0.84 19.59 -3.47
C THR A 17 0.92 19.46 -1.94
N GLN A 18 0.64 18.27 -1.40
CA GLN A 18 0.50 18.07 0.06
C GLN A 18 1.79 17.62 0.75
N PHE A 19 2.76 17.05 0.02
CA PHE A 19 4.00 16.54 0.62
C PHE A 19 5.19 17.47 0.34
N SER A 20 5.82 17.95 1.41
CA SER A 20 7.12 18.63 1.33
C SER A 20 8.26 17.63 1.16
N ASN A 21 9.43 18.08 0.68
CA ASN A 21 10.61 17.22 0.51
C ASN A 21 10.98 16.47 1.80
N PHE A 22 10.93 17.15 2.95
CA PHE A 22 11.19 16.53 4.25
C PHE A 22 10.21 15.39 4.58
N THR A 23 8.92 15.58 4.26
CA THR A 23 7.93 14.51 4.46
C THR A 23 8.14 13.33 3.52
N GLN A 24 8.66 13.56 2.31
CA GLN A 24 8.97 12.50 1.35
C GLN A 24 10.19 11.68 1.77
N GLU A 25 11.26 12.33 2.23
CA GLU A 25 12.45 11.66 2.79
C GLU A 25 12.06 10.79 3.98
N LYS A 26 11.27 11.35 4.90
CA LYS A 26 10.82 10.59 6.07
C LYS A 26 9.93 9.40 5.70
N LEU A 27 9.05 9.56 4.71
CA LEU A 27 8.21 8.48 4.19
C LEU A 27 9.07 7.37 3.59
N LEU A 28 10.10 7.72 2.81
CA LEU A 28 11.04 6.78 2.23
C LEU A 28 11.84 6.03 3.29
N ASP A 29 12.33 6.72 4.33
CA ASP A 29 13.04 6.07 5.43
C ASP A 29 12.18 5.03 6.15
N LEU A 30 10.94 5.39 6.47
CA LEU A 30 10.00 4.47 7.13
C LEU A 30 9.67 3.27 6.22
N TYR A 31 9.53 3.51 4.91
CA TYR A 31 9.32 2.45 3.94
C TYR A 31 10.52 1.48 3.89
N LEU A 32 11.75 2.00 3.81
CA LEU A 32 12.97 1.20 3.74
C LEU A 32 13.24 0.42 5.04
N GLN A 33 12.84 0.96 6.18
CA GLN A 33 12.92 0.27 7.48
C GLN A 33 11.88 -0.87 7.60
N GLY A 34 10.83 -0.86 6.79
CA GLY A 34 9.77 -1.87 6.85
C GLY A 34 8.86 -1.77 8.08
N ASP A 35 8.91 -0.66 8.82
CA ASP A 35 8.01 -0.41 9.95
C ASP A 35 6.65 0.08 9.45
N LEU A 36 5.77 -0.89 9.17
CA LEU A 36 4.44 -0.62 8.64
C LEU A 36 3.56 0.20 9.60
N ILE A 37 3.77 0.05 10.92
CA ILE A 37 2.96 0.78 11.92
C ILE A 37 3.37 2.25 11.96
N ALA A 38 4.68 2.51 11.98
CA ALA A 38 5.18 3.88 11.90
C ALA A 38 4.82 4.55 10.57
N LEU A 39 4.90 3.81 9.46
CA LEU A 39 4.49 4.28 8.14
C LEU A 39 3.00 4.69 8.11
N ASP A 40 2.10 3.83 8.59
CA ASP A 40 0.66 4.13 8.66
C ASP A 40 0.38 5.36 9.52
N LYS A 41 0.97 5.44 10.73
CA LYS A 41 0.80 6.58 11.62
C LYS A 41 1.28 7.88 10.98
N PHE A 42 2.45 7.85 10.33
CA PHE A 42 3.00 9.00 9.63
C PHE A 42 2.07 9.44 8.49
N MET A 43 1.59 8.49 7.67
CA MET A 43 0.66 8.80 6.58
C MET A 43 -0.65 9.37 7.10
N ARG A 44 -1.24 8.79 8.15
CA ARG A 44 -2.47 9.30 8.77
C ARG A 44 -2.29 10.75 9.22
N VAL A 45 -1.23 11.07 9.96
CA VAL A 45 -0.98 12.43 10.46
C VAL A 45 -0.81 13.42 9.30
N ASN A 46 0.03 13.10 8.31
CA ASN A 46 0.34 14.02 7.21
C ASN A 46 -0.78 14.14 6.17
N MET A 47 -1.66 13.14 6.05
CA MET A 47 -2.84 13.20 5.17
C MET A 47 -4.12 13.67 5.89
N SER A 48 -4.06 13.93 7.21
CA SER A 48 -5.23 14.40 7.98
C SER A 48 -5.57 15.87 7.76
N VAL A 49 -4.75 16.62 7.00
CA VAL A 49 -5.00 18.04 6.67
C VAL A 49 -6.35 18.20 5.96
N ASP A 50 -6.73 17.24 5.11
CA ASP A 50 -8.11 17.04 4.66
C ASP A 50 -8.56 15.66 5.11
N LYS A 51 -9.55 15.62 6.01
CA LYS A 51 -10.14 14.40 6.58
C LYS A 51 -10.54 13.38 5.50
N ASN A 52 -10.86 13.85 4.29
CA ASN A 52 -11.28 12.99 3.19
C ASN A 52 -10.12 12.36 2.41
N VAL A 53 -8.89 12.85 2.53
CA VAL A 53 -7.76 12.37 1.72
C VAL A 53 -7.35 10.98 2.13
N TYR A 54 -7.06 10.76 3.43
CA TYR A 54 -6.70 9.44 3.92
C TYR A 54 -7.83 8.42 3.69
N GLU A 55 -9.08 8.85 3.94
CA GLU A 55 -10.26 8.00 3.74
C GLU A 55 -10.39 7.55 2.27
N LYS A 56 -10.31 8.48 1.32
CA LYS A 56 -10.46 8.18 -0.11
C LYS A 56 -9.28 7.40 -0.66
N LEU A 57 -8.06 7.77 -0.29
CA LEU A 57 -6.83 7.21 -0.88
C LEU A 57 -6.36 5.93 -0.19
N ILE A 58 -6.74 5.68 1.06
CA ILE A 58 -6.32 4.50 1.81
C ILE A 58 -7.53 3.68 2.24
N THR A 59 -8.37 4.18 3.15
CA THR A 59 -9.42 3.37 3.79
C THR A 59 -10.39 2.74 2.79
N LYS A 60 -11.02 3.55 1.93
CA LYS A 60 -11.98 3.05 0.93
C LYS A 60 -11.33 2.07 -0.05
N ARG A 61 -10.10 2.36 -0.48
CA ARG A 61 -9.33 1.49 -1.37
C ARG A 61 -8.94 0.18 -0.70
N ASN A 62 -8.55 0.19 0.57
CA ASN A 62 -8.23 -1.02 1.32
C ASN A 62 -9.45 -1.95 1.39
N LEU A 63 -10.63 -1.40 1.62
CA LEU A 63 -11.87 -2.15 1.64
C LEU A 63 -12.15 -2.78 0.27
N GLU A 64 -12.12 -2.00 -0.81
CA GLU A 64 -12.34 -2.48 -2.18
C GLU A 64 -11.31 -3.53 -2.61
N MET A 65 -10.02 -3.30 -2.34
CA MET A 65 -8.94 -4.26 -2.61
C MET A 65 -9.13 -5.55 -1.82
N SER A 66 -9.48 -5.46 -0.53
CA SER A 66 -9.68 -6.62 0.33
C SER A 66 -10.88 -7.47 -0.11
N PHE A 67 -11.95 -6.86 -0.64
CA PHE A 67 -13.06 -7.60 -1.23
C PHE A 67 -12.64 -8.37 -2.49
N LYS A 68 -11.86 -7.74 -3.38
CA LYS A 68 -11.32 -8.40 -4.57
C LYS A 68 -10.38 -9.54 -4.19
N LEU A 69 -9.49 -9.31 -3.21
CA LEU A 69 -8.59 -10.34 -2.69
C LEU A 69 -9.36 -11.52 -2.08
N ASP A 70 -10.38 -11.28 -1.25
CA ASP A 70 -11.22 -12.33 -0.66
C ASP A 70 -11.87 -13.21 -1.75
N SER A 71 -12.43 -12.58 -2.79
CA SER A 71 -13.03 -13.30 -3.92
C SER A 71 -12.01 -14.15 -4.67
N LEU A 72 -10.82 -13.61 -4.96
CA LEU A 72 -9.78 -14.31 -5.70
C LEU A 72 -9.17 -15.45 -4.88
N LEU A 73 -8.89 -15.23 -3.58
CA LEU A 73 -8.32 -16.23 -2.69
C LEU A 73 -9.25 -17.45 -2.52
N LYS A 74 -10.58 -17.25 -2.55
CA LYS A 74 -11.56 -18.33 -2.48
C LYS A 74 -11.53 -19.27 -3.69
N THR A 75 -11.00 -18.84 -4.83
CA THR A 75 -10.81 -19.71 -6.01
C THR A 75 -9.76 -20.80 -5.80
N LYS A 76 -8.95 -20.70 -4.73
CA LYS A 76 -7.84 -21.61 -4.39
C LYS A 76 -6.70 -21.67 -5.43
N ASN A 77 -6.69 -20.75 -6.39
CA ASN A 77 -5.55 -20.56 -7.29
C ASN A 77 -4.45 -19.75 -6.59
N SER A 78 -3.20 -20.04 -6.95
CA SER A 78 -2.06 -19.23 -6.51
C SER A 78 -2.19 -17.80 -7.03
N LEU A 79 -2.11 -16.83 -6.13
CA LEU A 79 -2.25 -15.40 -6.43
C LEU A 79 -0.98 -14.67 -5.98
N PHE A 80 -0.44 -13.84 -6.86
CA PHE A 80 0.52 -12.79 -6.51
C PHE A 80 -0.17 -11.44 -6.67
N CYS A 81 -0.11 -10.60 -5.63
CA CYS A 81 -0.71 -9.27 -5.64
C CYS A 81 0.30 -8.25 -5.09
N GLY A 82 0.57 -7.21 -5.87
CA GLY A 82 1.34 -6.06 -5.42
C GLY A 82 0.43 -4.95 -4.92
N VAL A 83 0.71 -4.43 -3.72
CA VAL A 83 0.05 -3.26 -3.14
C VAL A 83 1.09 -2.33 -2.54
N GLY A 84 0.78 -1.03 -2.47
CA GLY A 84 1.63 -0.07 -1.77
C GLY A 84 1.69 -0.36 -0.26
N ALA A 85 2.86 -0.16 0.36
CA ALA A 85 3.07 -0.47 1.79
C ALA A 85 2.12 0.32 2.72
N GLY A 86 1.72 1.52 2.33
CA GLY A 86 0.74 2.34 3.07
C GLY A 86 -0.65 1.71 3.21
N HIS A 87 -0.97 0.67 2.42
CA HIS A 87 -2.25 -0.04 2.50
C HIS A 87 -2.25 -1.21 3.49
N LEU A 88 -1.10 -1.58 4.07
CA LEU A 88 -0.95 -2.84 4.79
C LEU A 88 -1.34 -2.76 6.28
N ALA A 89 -0.96 -1.69 6.96
CA ALA A 89 -1.09 -1.53 8.41
C ALA A 89 -2.35 -0.74 8.83
N GLY A 90 -2.57 -0.65 10.14
CA GLY A 90 -3.74 -0.02 10.74
C GLY A 90 -4.94 -0.97 10.85
N SER A 91 -5.95 -0.59 11.64
CA SER A 91 -7.19 -1.38 11.82
C SER A 91 -7.92 -1.63 10.51
N GLU A 92 -7.81 -0.68 9.58
CA GLU A 92 -8.40 -0.72 8.23
C GLU A 92 -7.38 -1.12 7.15
N GLY A 93 -6.20 -1.60 7.56
CA GLY A 93 -5.18 -2.13 6.66
C GLY A 93 -5.58 -3.49 6.08
N ILE A 94 -5.14 -3.78 4.86
CA ILE A 94 -5.46 -5.04 4.16
C ILE A 94 -5.11 -6.27 5.02
N ILE A 95 -3.99 -6.24 5.76
CA ILE A 95 -3.58 -7.36 6.61
C ILE A 95 -4.65 -7.65 7.67
N ASN A 96 -5.16 -6.61 8.33
CA ASN A 96 -6.14 -6.76 9.41
C ASN A 96 -7.54 -7.09 8.87
N ILE A 97 -7.94 -6.53 7.72
CA ILE A 97 -9.20 -6.89 7.05
C ILE A 97 -9.19 -8.36 6.62
N LEU A 98 -8.08 -8.86 6.07
CA LEU A 98 -8.00 -10.28 5.69
C LEU A 98 -7.98 -11.20 6.93
N ARG A 99 -7.28 -10.81 8.00
CA ARG A 99 -7.33 -11.55 9.28
C ARG A 99 -8.75 -11.61 9.85
N SER A 100 -9.50 -10.50 9.81
CA SER A 100 -10.89 -10.47 10.31
C SER A 100 -11.84 -11.33 9.46
N LYS A 101 -11.50 -11.59 8.19
CA LYS A 101 -12.20 -12.53 7.31
C LYS A 101 -11.81 -14.01 7.54
N GLY A 102 -10.92 -14.29 8.49
CA GLY A 102 -10.50 -15.65 8.85
C GLY A 102 -9.25 -16.15 8.15
N TYR A 103 -8.56 -15.31 7.37
CA TYR A 103 -7.30 -15.71 6.73
C TYR A 103 -6.14 -15.73 7.73
N ARG A 104 -5.26 -16.72 7.60
CA ARG A 104 -3.98 -16.78 8.31
C ARG A 104 -2.89 -16.16 7.44
N LEU A 105 -2.32 -15.05 7.91
CA LEU A 105 -1.27 -14.33 7.20
C LEU A 105 0.05 -14.52 7.95
N ARG A 106 1.11 -14.83 7.21
CA ARG A 106 2.49 -14.85 7.70
C ARG A 106 3.35 -13.93 6.83
N PRO A 107 4.29 -13.18 7.42
CA PRO A 107 5.29 -12.49 6.62
C PRO A 107 6.15 -13.53 5.89
N VAL A 108 6.55 -13.21 4.66
CA VAL A 108 7.60 -13.93 3.94
C VAL A 108 8.89 -13.16 4.17
N LEU A 109 9.74 -13.67 5.05
CA LEU A 109 11.05 -13.09 5.32
C LEU A 109 12.02 -13.49 4.20
N TRP A 110 12.86 -12.56 3.76
CA TRP A 110 13.93 -12.89 2.84
C TRP A 110 15.14 -13.42 3.61
N THR A 111 15.79 -14.44 3.05
CA THR A 111 17.13 -14.89 3.45
C THR A 111 18.13 -14.44 2.39
N ILE A 112 19.18 -13.73 2.82
CA ILE A 112 20.31 -13.41 1.96
C ILE A 112 21.20 -14.65 1.92
N SER A 113 21.23 -15.34 0.78
CA SER A 113 22.23 -16.38 0.52
C SER A 113 23.53 -15.72 0.07
N GLU A 114 24.65 -16.10 0.68
CA GLU A 114 25.99 -15.72 0.22
C GLU A 114 26.28 -16.25 -1.18
N ILE A 115 25.71 -17.42 -1.53
CA ILE A 115 25.83 -18.02 -2.86
C ILE A 115 24.70 -17.48 -3.74
N PRO A 116 25.00 -16.79 -4.87
CA PRO A 116 23.99 -16.35 -5.81
C PRO A 116 23.29 -17.55 -6.47
N ILE A 117 21.97 -17.62 -6.33
CA ILE A 117 21.16 -18.60 -7.07
C ILE A 117 21.30 -18.39 -8.58
N THR A 118 21.13 -19.45 -9.37
CA THR A 118 21.24 -19.42 -10.84
C THR A 118 20.41 -18.31 -11.47
N ALA A 119 19.17 -18.10 -10.97
CA ALA A 119 18.30 -17.01 -11.44
C ALA A 119 18.93 -15.61 -11.22
N LYS A 120 19.61 -15.39 -10.09
CA LYS A 120 20.29 -14.11 -9.79
C LYS A 120 21.51 -13.88 -10.69
N LYS A 121 22.21 -14.95 -11.08
CA LYS A 121 23.31 -14.87 -12.06
C LYS A 121 22.77 -14.49 -13.44
N ALA A 122 21.67 -15.10 -13.88
CA ALA A 122 21.06 -14.83 -15.18
C ALA A 122 20.55 -13.38 -15.35
N VAL A 123 20.06 -12.74 -14.28
CA VAL A 123 19.64 -11.32 -14.32
C VAL A 123 20.82 -10.36 -14.40
N LYS A 124 21.99 -10.72 -13.88
CA LYS A 124 23.19 -9.86 -13.87
C LYS A 124 24.03 -9.93 -15.14
N SER A 125 23.75 -10.88 -16.03
CA SER A 125 24.52 -11.13 -17.25
C SER A 125 23.98 -10.40 -18.50
N ASN A 126 22.96 -9.56 -18.34
CA ASN A 126 22.43 -8.64 -19.37
C ASN A 126 22.56 -7.19 -18.89
#